data_AF-A0AAV5NZF9-F1
#
_entry.id   AF-A0AAV5NZF9-F1
#
_cell.length_a   1.000
_cell.length_b   1.000
_cell.length_c   1.000
_cell.angle_alpha   90.00
_cell.angle_beta   90.00
_cell.angle_gamma   90.00
#
_symmetry.space_group_name_H-M   'P 1'
#
loop_
_entity.id
_entity.type
_entity.pdbx_description
1 polymer ?
#
loop_
_entity_poly.entity_id
_entity_poly.type
_entity_poly.pdbx_seq_one_letter_code
_entity_poly.pdbx_strand_id
1 'polypeptide(L)'
;MGDETNGSQNRKQKKGTPILRRYRGNSLPLLYKVILIYGVTLLVLVSLGRYFVAERGQDTQDSLPVLDLKVSLAGKMATNRARLQLMKSKLIAVEWRAHNRRYQTLLDQIDEKIDYYDMSIDEIKNINVLGSYTPEEMKALRAALNESLRSEVEYEDILNEYQMLVLKLMLNVDR
;
A
#
# COMPACT_ATOMS: atom_id res chain seq x y z
N MET A 1 -3.88 -50.22 109.00
CA MET A 1 -4.19 -50.42 107.57
C MET A 1 -5.38 -49.54 107.25
N GLY A 2 -5.26 -48.39 106.60
CA GLY A 2 -4.17 -47.84 105.81
C GLY A 2 -4.82 -46.95 104.74
N ASP A 3 -4.98 -45.68 105.10
CA ASP A 3 -5.28 -44.46 104.35
C ASP A 3 -6.55 -44.25 103.52
N GLU A 4 -7.23 -43.19 103.96
CA GLU A 4 -8.15 -42.28 103.28
C GLU A 4 -7.40 -41.42 102.24
N THR A 5 -8.08 -41.03 101.15
CA THR A 5 -8.43 -39.64 100.81
C THR A 5 -8.70 -39.45 99.30
N ASN A 6 -9.85 -38.80 99.03
CA ASN A 6 -10.10 -37.74 98.05
C ASN A 6 -9.64 -37.93 96.58
N GLY A 7 -10.42 -37.64 95.55
CA GLY A 7 -11.64 -36.83 95.46
C GLY A 7 -11.71 -36.22 94.06
N SER A 8 -12.87 -36.34 93.43
CA SER A 8 -13.53 -35.39 92.52
C SER A 8 -12.87 -34.91 91.20
N GLN A 9 -13.72 -34.98 90.16
CA GLN A 9 -13.76 -34.22 88.89
C GLN A 9 -12.87 -34.66 87.72
N ASN A 10 -13.42 -35.52 86.86
CA ASN A 10 -12.89 -35.77 85.52
C ASN A 10 -13.92 -35.29 84.47
N ARG A 11 -13.63 -34.15 83.82
CA ARG A 11 -14.52 -33.49 82.86
C ARG A 11 -13.83 -33.39 81.49
N LYS A 12 -14.43 -34.01 80.47
CA LYS A 12 -14.38 -33.69 79.01
C LYS A 12 -12.99 -33.84 78.35
N GLN A 13 -12.79 -34.54 77.23
CA GLN A 13 -13.39 -34.31 75.91
C GLN A 13 -12.87 -35.39 74.92
N LYS A 14 -13.75 -35.97 74.10
CA LYS A 14 -13.41 -36.77 72.90
C LYS A 14 -12.63 -35.92 71.89
N LYS A 15 -11.52 -36.44 71.33
CA LYS A 15 -11.00 -36.10 69.99
C LYS A 15 -9.81 -36.99 69.62
N GLY A 16 -9.81 -37.56 68.42
CA GLY A 16 -8.67 -38.29 67.86
C GLY A 16 -9.00 -39.14 66.63
N THR A 17 -9.30 -38.50 65.50
CA THR A 17 -9.34 -39.10 64.14
C THR A 17 -8.48 -38.23 63.20
N PRO A 18 -8.00 -38.76 62.06
CA PRO A 18 -6.56 -38.87 61.79
C PRO A 18 -5.93 -37.72 61.00
N ILE A 19 -4.62 -37.57 61.24
CA ILE A 19 -3.52 -37.08 60.37
C ILE A 19 -3.92 -36.34 59.09
N LEU A 20 -3.95 -35.01 59.18
CA LEU A 20 -3.81 -34.11 58.03
C LEU A 20 -2.34 -34.11 57.58
N ARG A 21 -2.07 -34.70 56.40
CA ARG A 21 -0.84 -34.43 55.65
C ARG A 21 -0.76 -32.93 55.34
N ARG A 22 0.14 -32.22 56.03
CA ARG A 22 0.59 -30.90 55.60
C ARG A 22 1.38 -31.08 54.29
N TYR A 23 0.78 -30.70 53.17
CA TYR A 23 1.51 -30.45 51.93
C TYR A 23 2.29 -29.14 52.12
N ARG A 24 3.58 -29.26 52.45
CA ARG A 24 4.51 -28.14 52.59
C ARG A 24 4.86 -27.64 51.19
N GLY A 25 4.61 -26.36 50.94
CA GLY A 25 4.71 -25.73 49.62
C GLY A 25 6.09 -25.83 49.00
N ASN A 26 6.14 -26.29 47.75
CA ASN A 26 7.31 -26.32 46.87
C ASN A 26 7.00 -25.81 45.43
N SER A 27 5.85 -25.18 45.20
CA SER A 27 5.37 -24.81 43.85
C SER A 27 5.82 -23.43 43.34
N LEU A 28 6.28 -22.53 44.22
CA LEU A 28 6.75 -21.19 43.85
C LEU A 28 7.92 -21.18 42.82
N PRO A 29 8.99 -21.99 42.97
CA PRO A 29 10.08 -21.98 41.99
C PRO A 29 9.70 -22.62 40.65
N LEU A 30 8.71 -23.51 40.64
CA LEU A 30 8.19 -24.15 39.43
C LEU A 30 7.30 -23.19 38.62
N LEU A 31 6.40 -22.47 39.31
CA LEU A 31 5.55 -21.45 38.68
C LEU A 31 6.38 -20.34 38.02
N TYR A 32 7.43 -19.85 38.69
CA TYR A 32 8.32 -18.84 38.13
C TYR A 32 9.03 -19.32 36.86
N LYS A 33 9.54 -20.56 36.84
CA LYS A 33 10.17 -21.16 35.65
C LYS A 33 9.19 -21.28 34.49
N VAL A 34 7.95 -21.69 34.76
CA VAL A 34 6.89 -21.82 33.76
C VAL A 34 6.55 -20.45 33.16
N ILE A 35 6.35 -19.42 33.99
CA ILE A 35 6.08 -18.05 33.53
C ILE A 35 7.23 -17.51 32.69
N LEU A 36 8.48 -17.79 33.08
CA LEU A 36 9.66 -17.34 32.35
C LEU A 36 9.76 -18.00 30.97
N ILE A 37 9.50 -19.31 30.86
CA ILE A 37 9.49 -20.03 29.58
C ILE A 37 8.39 -19.48 28.66
N TYR A 38 7.18 -19.27 29.19
CA TYR A 38 6.08 -18.69 28.41
C TYR A 38 6.35 -17.23 28.00
N GLY A 39 6.97 -16.44 28.87
CA GLY A 39 7.36 -15.06 28.55
C GLY A 39 8.41 -14.99 27.44
N VAL A 40 9.43 -15.85 27.49
CA VAL A 40 10.47 -15.93 26.46
C VAL A 40 9.90 -16.42 25.13
N THR A 41 9.07 -17.46 25.14
CA THR A 41 8.42 -17.96 23.90
C THR A 41 7.48 -16.94 23.28
N LEU A 42 6.74 -16.17 24.08
CA LEU A 42 5.91 -15.07 23.60
C LEU A 42 6.75 -13.95 22.99
N LEU A 43 7.88 -13.59 23.61
CA LEU A 43 8.83 -12.61 23.06
C LEU A 43 9.39 -13.06 21.71
N VAL A 44 9.74 -14.34 21.58
CA VAL A 44 10.23 -14.92 20.31
C VAL A 44 9.12 -14.88 19.26
N LEU A 45 7.88 -15.25 19.60
CA LEU A 45 6.74 -15.17 18.68
C LEU A 45 6.42 -13.74 18.24
N VAL A 46 6.47 -12.77 19.15
CA VAL A 46 6.29 -11.35 18.83
C VAL A 46 7.42 -10.84 17.93
N SER A 47 8.66 -11.26 18.20
CA SER A 47 9.83 -10.88 17.38
C SER A 47 9.75 -11.49 15.98
N LEU A 48 9.36 -12.77 15.86
CA LEU A 48 9.11 -13.41 14.56
C LEU A 48 7.93 -12.76 13.83
N GLY A 49 6.85 -12.43 14.53
CA GLY A 49 5.71 -11.72 13.95
C GLY A 49 6.11 -10.34 13.42
N ARG A 50 6.91 -9.59 14.18
CA ARG A 50 7.46 -8.29 13.76
C ARG A 50 8.45 -8.44 12.60
N TYR A 51 9.28 -9.48 12.60
CA TYR A 51 10.21 -9.79 11.51
C TYR A 51 9.44 -10.12 10.22
N PHE A 52 8.44 -11.02 10.28
CA PHE A 52 7.57 -11.33 9.13
C PHE A 52 6.77 -10.12 8.65
N VAL A 53 6.31 -9.26 9.55
CA VAL A 53 5.59 -8.02 9.18
C VAL A 53 6.53 -6.97 8.60
N ALA A 54 7.78 -6.87 9.07
CA ALA A 54 8.78 -5.97 8.49
C ALA A 54 9.22 -6.47 7.11
N GLU A 55 9.49 -7.76 6.98
CA GLU A 55 9.95 -8.41 5.75
C GLU A 55 8.84 -8.46 4.68
N ARG A 56 7.56 -8.63 5.05
CA ARG A 56 6.42 -8.51 4.11
C ARG A 56 5.89 -7.09 3.95
N GLY A 57 6.10 -6.23 4.94
CA GLY A 57 5.62 -4.84 4.94
C GLY A 57 6.43 -3.95 4.01
N GLN A 58 7.74 -4.16 3.91
CA GLN A 58 8.60 -3.40 2.99
C GLN A 58 8.25 -3.60 1.51
N ASP A 59 7.66 -4.74 1.12
CA ASP A 59 7.22 -4.97 -0.26
C ASP A 59 5.80 -4.44 -0.59
N THR A 60 5.02 -4.06 0.42
CA THR A 60 3.62 -3.64 0.25
C THR A 60 3.33 -2.18 0.54
N GLN A 61 4.24 -1.43 1.17
CA GLN A 61 3.87 -0.14 1.78
C GLN A 61 3.96 1.10 0.86
N ASP A 62 4.72 1.06 -0.25
CA ASP A 62 5.01 2.29 -1.03
C ASP A 62 4.45 2.32 -2.45
N SER A 63 3.52 1.44 -2.82
CA SER A 63 3.05 1.40 -4.21
C SER A 63 1.55 1.19 -4.33
N LEU A 64 0.90 2.08 -5.09
CA LEU A 64 -0.50 1.95 -5.47
C LEU A 64 -0.77 0.57 -6.09
N PRO A 65 -1.95 -0.02 -5.83
CA PRO A 65 -2.40 -1.22 -6.54
C PRO A 65 -2.26 -1.02 -8.05
N VAL A 66 -1.87 -2.07 -8.77
CA VAL A 66 -1.73 -2.03 -10.25
C VAL A 66 -3.03 -1.55 -10.92
N LEU A 67 -4.18 -1.88 -10.33
CA LEU A 67 -5.48 -1.40 -10.78
C LEU A 67 -5.58 0.13 -10.70
N ASP A 68 -5.19 0.73 -9.58
CA ASP A 68 -5.27 2.17 -9.37
C ASP A 68 -4.27 2.90 -10.28
N LEU A 69 -3.07 2.34 -10.48
CA LEU A 69 -2.09 2.87 -11.42
C LEU A 69 -2.57 2.84 -12.86
N LYS A 70 -3.20 1.73 -13.27
CA LYS A 70 -3.82 1.60 -14.59
C LYS A 70 -4.90 2.65 -14.80
N VAL A 71 -5.79 2.84 -13.83
CA VAL A 71 -6.88 3.84 -13.91
C VAL A 71 -6.30 5.25 -13.95
N SER A 72 -5.34 5.55 -13.07
CA SER A 72 -4.69 6.85 -13.00
C SER A 72 -3.97 7.21 -14.31
N LEU A 73 -3.18 6.27 -14.85
CA LEU A 73 -2.47 6.45 -16.12
C LEU A 73 -3.43 6.68 -17.28
N ALA A 74 -4.45 5.83 -17.43
CA ALA A 74 -5.45 5.97 -18.50
C ALA A 74 -6.20 7.32 -18.38
N GLY A 75 -6.56 7.73 -17.16
CA GLY A 75 -7.20 9.03 -16.91
C GLY A 75 -6.28 10.21 -17.27
N LYS A 76 -4.99 10.10 -16.94
CA LYS A 76 -4.00 11.13 -17.26
C LYS A 76 -3.78 11.27 -18.76
N MET A 77 -3.56 10.16 -19.45
CA MET A 77 -3.42 10.12 -20.90
C MET A 77 -4.68 10.65 -21.61
N ALA A 78 -5.88 10.26 -21.15
CA ALA A 78 -7.14 10.77 -21.69
C ALA A 78 -7.26 12.29 -21.55
N THR A 79 -6.82 12.84 -20.41
CA THR A 79 -6.81 14.29 -20.15
C THR A 79 -5.82 15.00 -21.08
N ASN A 80 -4.59 14.50 -21.19
CA ASN A 80 -3.57 15.04 -22.08
C ASN A 80 -4.01 15.00 -23.55
N ARG A 81 -4.61 13.89 -23.98
CA ARG A 81 -5.20 13.72 -25.31
C ARG A 81 -6.32 14.72 -25.59
N ALA A 82 -7.22 14.96 -24.64
CA ALA A 82 -8.27 15.97 -24.78
C ALA A 82 -7.69 17.40 -24.89
N ARG A 83 -6.62 17.71 -24.14
CA ARG A 83 -5.91 19.00 -24.25
C ARG A 83 -5.30 19.19 -25.63
N LEU A 84 -4.63 18.16 -26.17
CA LEU A 84 -4.08 18.17 -27.52
C LEU A 84 -5.17 18.38 -28.59
N GLN A 85 -6.30 17.67 -28.47
CA GLN A 85 -7.43 17.84 -29.38
C GLN A 85 -7.97 19.29 -29.38
N LEU A 86 -8.02 19.92 -28.21
CA LEU A 86 -8.45 21.31 -28.07
C LEU A 86 -7.42 22.30 -28.65
N MET A 87 -6.12 22.02 -28.53
CA MET A 87 -5.08 22.81 -29.19
C MET A 87 -5.19 22.68 -30.71
N LYS A 88 -5.37 21.46 -31.23
CA LYS A 88 -5.63 21.19 -32.65
C LYS A 88 -6.83 21.97 -33.16
N SER A 89 -7.97 21.89 -32.47
CA SER A 89 -9.19 22.58 -32.92
C SER A 89 -9.02 24.10 -32.95
N LYS A 90 -8.30 24.68 -31.98
CA LYS A 90 -7.96 26.11 -31.96
C LYS A 90 -7.04 26.50 -33.11
N LEU A 91 -6.01 25.68 -33.36
CA LEU A 91 -5.09 25.87 -34.48
C LEU A 91 -5.81 25.84 -35.82
N ILE A 92 -6.74 24.91 -36.01
CA ILE A 92 -7.54 24.79 -37.25
C ILE A 92 -8.53 25.96 -37.39
N ALA A 93 -9.25 26.30 -36.31
CA ALA A 93 -10.27 27.35 -36.33
C ALA A 93 -9.71 28.74 -36.66
N VAL A 94 -8.43 28.98 -36.40
CA VAL A 94 -7.75 30.23 -36.73
C VAL A 94 -7.41 30.33 -38.23
N GLU A 95 -7.76 29.32 -39.05
CA GLU A 95 -7.56 29.27 -40.52
C GLU A 95 -6.25 29.94 -40.93
N TRP A 96 -5.14 29.38 -40.46
CA TRP A 96 -3.85 30.02 -40.70
C TRP A 96 -3.57 29.98 -42.20
N ARG A 97 -3.61 31.17 -42.83
CA ARG A 97 -3.46 31.33 -44.28
C ARG A 97 -2.24 30.55 -44.74
N ALA A 98 -2.54 29.62 -45.64
CA ALA A 98 -1.72 28.55 -46.17
C ALA A 98 -0.21 28.86 -46.25
N HIS A 99 0.60 27.85 -45.92
CA HIS A 99 2.04 27.69 -46.22
C HIS A 99 3.05 27.96 -45.10
N ASN A 100 2.64 28.15 -43.84
CA ASN A 100 3.63 28.07 -42.77
C ASN A 100 3.98 26.60 -42.46
N ARG A 101 5.07 26.09 -43.02
CA ARG A 101 5.56 24.71 -42.80
C ARG A 101 5.65 24.35 -41.32
N ARG A 102 5.97 25.31 -40.44
CA ARG A 102 6.04 25.09 -38.99
C ARG A 102 4.67 24.79 -38.36
N TYR A 103 3.61 25.38 -38.89
CA TYR A 103 2.25 25.11 -38.43
C TYR A 103 1.80 23.70 -38.81
N GLN A 104 2.05 23.30 -40.06
CA GLN A 104 1.70 21.96 -40.52
C GLN A 104 2.46 20.90 -39.73
N THR A 105 3.77 21.09 -39.50
CA THR A 105 4.55 20.21 -38.63
C THR A 105 3.98 20.13 -37.21
N LEU A 106 3.50 21.24 -36.64
CA LEU A 106 2.89 21.24 -35.31
C LEU A 106 1.57 20.45 -35.29
N LEU A 107 0.72 20.61 -36.30
CA LEU A 107 -0.51 19.83 -36.43
C LEU A 107 -0.21 18.33 -36.59
N ASP A 108 0.74 17.98 -37.45
CA ASP A 108 1.16 16.59 -37.66
C ASP A 108 1.67 15.96 -36.36
N GLN A 109 2.47 16.70 -35.59
CA GLN A 109 2.98 16.26 -34.27
C GLN A 109 1.85 16.07 -33.24
N ILE A 110 0.86 16.97 -33.24
CA ILE A 110 -0.31 16.83 -32.36
C ILE A 110 -1.12 15.59 -32.75
N ASP A 111 -1.29 15.33 -34.05
CA ASP A 111 -2.03 14.18 -34.56
C ASP A 111 -1.34 12.86 -34.23
N GLU A 112 -0.04 12.77 -34.49
CA GLU A 112 0.75 11.60 -34.13
C GLU A 112 0.66 11.30 -32.62
N LYS A 113 0.69 12.34 -31.78
CA LYS A 113 0.60 12.16 -30.33
C LYS A 113 -0.81 11.77 -29.88
N ILE A 114 -1.86 12.26 -30.53
CA ILE A 114 -3.24 11.83 -30.27
C ILE A 114 -3.43 10.36 -30.65
N ASP A 115 -2.93 9.95 -31.82
CA ASP A 115 -2.99 8.56 -32.27
C ASP A 115 -2.25 7.63 -31.31
N TYR A 116 -1.07 8.04 -30.85
CA TYR A 116 -0.33 7.34 -29.79
C TYR A 116 -1.17 7.17 -28.51
N TYR A 117 -1.86 8.22 -28.06
CA TYR A 117 -2.70 8.14 -26.87
C TYR A 117 -3.90 7.22 -27.07
N ASP A 118 -4.55 7.26 -28.23
CA ASP A 118 -5.70 6.40 -28.51
C ASP A 118 -5.30 4.91 -28.45
N MET A 119 -4.15 4.55 -29.04
CA MET A 119 -3.60 3.19 -28.93
C MET A 119 -3.21 2.84 -27.49
N SER A 120 -2.44 3.71 -26.82
CA SER A 120 -1.88 3.43 -25.49
C SER A 120 -2.96 3.31 -24.42
N ILE A 121 -4.01 4.15 -24.48
CA ILE A 121 -5.13 4.09 -23.55
C ILE A 121 -5.86 2.74 -23.68
N ASP A 122 -6.04 2.24 -24.90
CA ASP A 122 -6.70 0.96 -25.13
C ASP A 122 -5.82 -0.22 -24.70
N GLU A 123 -4.50 -0.16 -24.92
CA GLU A 123 -3.55 -1.13 -24.36
C GLU A 123 -3.62 -1.18 -22.83
N ILE A 124 -3.59 -0.02 -22.18
CA ILE A 124 -3.66 0.08 -20.71
C ILE A 124 -4.96 -0.51 -20.19
N LYS A 125 -6.11 -0.18 -20.82
CA LYS A 125 -7.42 -0.75 -20.47
C LYS A 125 -7.44 -2.27 -20.59
N ASN A 126 -6.69 -2.84 -21.54
CA ASN A 126 -6.65 -4.28 -21.78
C ASN A 126 -5.70 -5.06 -20.85
N ILE A 127 -4.90 -4.38 -20.02
CA ILE A 127 -4.07 -5.04 -19.00
C ILE A 127 -4.97 -5.83 -18.03
N ASN A 128 -4.83 -7.15 -18.03
CA ASN A 128 -5.65 -8.03 -17.21
C ASN A 128 -5.04 -8.24 -15.81
N VAL A 129 -5.39 -7.37 -14.87
CA VAL A 129 -4.88 -7.42 -13.48
C VAL A 129 -5.25 -8.71 -12.73
N LEU A 130 -6.28 -9.43 -13.19
CA LEU A 130 -6.72 -10.72 -12.63
C LEU A 130 -6.03 -11.94 -13.29
N GLY A 131 -5.16 -11.70 -14.26
CA GLY A 131 -4.35 -12.75 -14.88
C GLY A 131 -3.41 -13.42 -13.87
N SER A 132 -3.02 -14.65 -14.18
CA SER A 132 -2.03 -15.39 -13.39
C SER A 132 -0.61 -14.86 -13.65
N TYR A 133 -0.33 -13.67 -13.12
CA TYR A 133 1.03 -13.12 -13.10
C TYR A 133 1.86 -13.71 -11.98
N THR A 134 3.13 -13.95 -12.25
CA THR A 134 4.09 -14.21 -11.18
C THR A 134 4.33 -12.93 -10.36
N PRO A 135 4.81 -13.03 -9.10
CA PRO A 135 5.14 -11.86 -8.30
C PRO A 135 6.15 -10.92 -8.97
N GLU A 136 7.12 -11.48 -9.71
CA GLU A 136 8.13 -10.71 -10.43
C GLU A 136 7.54 -9.95 -11.63
N GLU A 137 6.67 -10.61 -12.41
CA GLU A 137 5.93 -9.96 -13.51
C GLU A 137 5.03 -8.84 -13.01
N MET A 138 4.33 -9.05 -11.89
CA MET A 138 3.48 -8.04 -11.28
C MET A 138 4.30 -6.83 -10.80
N LYS A 139 5.52 -7.06 -10.28
CA LYS A 139 6.44 -5.99 -9.88
C LYS A 139 6.96 -5.21 -11.09
N ALA A 140 7.35 -5.90 -12.15
CA ALA A 140 7.79 -5.27 -13.40
C ALA A 140 6.68 -4.44 -14.05
N LEU A 141 5.46 -4.98 -14.13
CA LEU A 141 4.29 -4.28 -14.63
C LEU A 141 3.99 -3.02 -13.82
N ARG A 142 4.06 -3.12 -12.49
CA ARG A 142 3.86 -1.96 -11.60
C ARG A 142 4.90 -0.87 -11.83
N ALA A 143 6.17 -1.25 -11.96
CA ALA A 143 7.25 -0.30 -12.24
C ALA A 143 7.05 0.40 -13.58
N ALA A 144 6.69 -0.34 -14.63
CA ALA A 144 6.42 0.21 -15.96
C ALA A 144 5.24 1.20 -15.95
N LEU A 145 4.14 0.88 -15.27
CA LEU A 145 2.99 1.77 -15.14
C LEU A 145 3.32 3.04 -14.34
N ASN A 146 4.10 2.92 -13.26
CA ASN A 146 4.56 4.06 -12.48
C ASN A 146 5.44 5.01 -13.30
N GLU A 147 6.40 4.45 -14.03
CA GLU A 147 7.30 5.24 -14.88
C GLU A 147 6.51 5.93 -16.00
N SER A 148 5.56 5.22 -16.61
CA SER A 148 4.67 5.79 -17.62
C SER A 148 3.84 6.95 -17.03
N LEU A 149 3.26 6.76 -15.83
CA LEU A 149 2.48 7.81 -15.16
C LEU A 149 3.32 9.03 -14.84
N ARG A 150 4.55 8.81 -14.35
CA ARG A 150 5.49 9.89 -14.10
C ARG A 150 5.82 10.67 -15.38
N SER A 151 6.10 9.96 -16.48
CA SER A 151 6.37 10.62 -17.76
C SER A 151 5.18 11.45 -18.27
N GLU A 152 3.95 11.00 -18.03
CA GLU A 152 2.74 11.73 -18.40
C GLU A 152 2.48 12.96 -17.53
N VAL A 153 2.96 12.95 -16.28
CA VAL A 153 2.96 14.14 -15.40
C VAL A 153 4.02 15.13 -15.87
N GLU A 154 5.24 14.67 -16.16
CA GLU A 154 6.31 15.54 -16.69
C GLU A 154 5.93 16.15 -18.06
N TYR A 155 5.21 15.40 -18.88
CA TYR A 155 4.70 15.89 -20.16
C TYR A 155 3.66 17.02 -20.02
N GLU A 156 3.00 17.20 -18.86
CA GLU A 156 2.08 18.31 -18.68
C GLU A 156 2.75 19.67 -18.75
N ASP A 157 3.98 19.78 -18.25
CA ASP A 157 4.76 21.01 -18.33
C ASP A 157 5.07 21.34 -19.79
N ILE A 158 5.42 20.32 -20.58
CA ILE A 158 5.60 20.44 -22.02
C ILE A 158 4.28 20.88 -22.67
N LEU A 159 3.14 20.25 -22.34
CA LEU A 159 1.83 20.67 -22.87
C LEU A 159 1.50 22.13 -22.53
N ASN A 160 1.88 22.61 -21.34
CA ASN A 160 1.70 24.01 -20.95
C ASN A 160 2.53 24.93 -21.86
N GLU A 161 3.78 24.58 -22.16
CA GLU A 161 4.64 25.33 -23.09
C GLU A 161 4.08 25.33 -24.51
N TYR A 162 3.61 24.17 -25.00
CA TYR A 162 2.98 24.04 -26.31
C TYR A 162 1.72 24.90 -26.39
N GLN A 163 0.89 24.90 -25.35
CA GLN A 163 -0.30 25.75 -25.29
C GLN A 163 0.05 27.24 -25.40
N MET A 164 1.12 27.67 -24.72
CA MET A 164 1.62 29.04 -24.83
C MET A 164 2.17 29.36 -26.21
N LEU A 165 2.84 28.41 -26.85
CA LEU A 165 3.32 28.56 -28.23
C LEU A 165 2.15 28.71 -29.20
N VAL A 166 1.11 27.87 -29.07
CA VAL A 166 -0.13 27.99 -29.85
C VAL A 166 -0.76 29.38 -29.64
N LEU A 167 -0.90 29.85 -28.40
CA LEU A 167 -1.44 31.18 -28.11
C LEU A 167 -0.60 32.31 -28.72
N LYS A 168 0.74 32.24 -28.64
CA LYS A 168 1.63 33.22 -29.28
C LYS A 168 1.48 33.23 -30.79
N LEU A 169 1.36 32.06 -31.41
CA LEU A 169 1.13 31.94 -32.85
C LEU A 169 -0.22 32.55 -33.24
N MET A 170 -1.25 32.38 -32.42
CA MET A 170 -2.56 33.02 -32.62
C MET A 170 -2.48 34.56 -32.46
N LEU A 171 -1.80 35.07 -31.43
CA LEU A 171 -1.76 36.52 -31.13
C LEU A 171 -0.85 37.32 -32.07
N ASN A 172 0.23 36.73 -32.58
CA ASN A 172 1.12 37.39 -33.55
C ASN A 172 0.44 37.59 -34.93
N VAL A 173 -0.79 37.12 -35.13
CA VAL A 173 -1.58 37.31 -36.36
C VAL A 173 -2.29 38.67 -36.39
N ASP A 174 -2.54 39.30 -35.23
CA ASP A 174 -3.25 40.58 -35.12
C ASP A 174 -2.33 41.82 -35.28
N ARG A 175 -1.05 41.63 -35.63
CA ARG A 175 -0.08 42.71 -35.94
C ARG A 175 0.38 42.64 -37.39
#